data_AF-A0AAU5QSL3-F1
#
_entry.id   AF-A0AAU5QSL3-F1
#
_cell.length_a   1.000
_cell.length_b   1.000
_cell.length_c   1.000
_cell.angle_alpha   90.00
_cell.angle_beta   90.00
_cell.angle_gamma   90.00
#
_symmetry.space_group_name_H-M   'P 1'
#
loop_
_entity.id
_entity.type
_entity.pdbx_description
1 polymer ?
#
loop_
_entity_poly.entity_id
_entity_poly.type
_entity_poly.pdbx_seq_one_letter_code
_entity_poly.pdbx_strand_id
1 'polypeptide(L)'
;MNTEMTTTAALAHRHPPQPGLYVLIGPAGSGKSSIAACFPPAWRLSLDERRARVCDDAGSQDSTPDALRVFGGILEGCLARRLPTVVEWRSLSSSTVHVERIPAGP
;
A
#
# COMPACT_ATOMS: atom_id res chain seq x y z
N MET A 1 10.19 28.03 5.29
CA MET A 1 11.01 27.03 4.56
C MET A 1 10.06 25.87 4.33
N ASN A 2 9.38 25.90 3.19
CA ASN A 2 8.13 25.17 2.98
C ASN A 2 8.43 23.86 2.27
N THR A 3 8.34 22.76 2.99
CA THR A 3 8.35 21.41 2.41
C THR A 3 7.02 21.22 1.70
N GLU A 4 7.00 21.49 0.39
CA GLU A 4 5.79 21.44 -0.41
C GLU A 4 5.21 20.02 -0.50
N MET A 5 3.92 19.98 -0.19
CA MET A 5 2.98 18.88 -0.40
C MET A 5 3.04 18.41 -1.87
N THR A 6 3.89 17.43 -2.17
CA THR A 6 3.81 16.73 -3.46
C THR A 6 2.68 15.70 -3.36
N THR A 7 1.47 16.15 -3.70
CA THR A 7 0.26 15.33 -3.77
C THR A 7 0.44 14.19 -4.77
N THR A 8 0.54 12.97 -4.25
CA THR A 8 0.73 11.73 -5.01
C THR A 8 -0.40 11.39 -6.00
N ALA A 9 -1.56 12.06 -5.93
CA ALA A 9 -2.59 11.93 -6.95
C ALA A 9 -2.06 12.23 -8.37
N ALA A 10 -1.04 13.09 -8.50
CA ALA A 10 -0.37 13.38 -9.77
C ALA A 10 0.51 12.22 -10.30
N LEU A 11 1.02 11.33 -9.42
CA LEU A 11 1.87 10.18 -9.80
C LEU A 11 1.06 9.00 -10.36
N ALA A 12 -0.23 8.91 -10.03
CA ALA A 12 -1.10 7.84 -10.54
C ALA A 12 -1.34 7.92 -12.07
N HIS A 13 -1.20 9.12 -12.67
CA HIS A 13 -1.48 9.36 -14.10
C HIS A 13 -0.25 9.28 -15.01
N ARG A 14 0.96 9.06 -14.46
CA ARG A 14 2.19 8.99 -15.25
C ARG A 14 3.03 7.85 -14.71
N HIS A 15 3.30 6.85 -15.54
CA HIS A 15 4.22 5.73 -15.29
C HIS A 15 5.13 5.96 -14.08
N PRO A 16 4.73 5.46 -12.89
CA PRO A 16 5.45 5.81 -11.67
C PRO A 16 6.83 5.13 -11.75
N PRO A 17 7.90 5.77 -11.23
CA PRO A 17 9.27 5.33 -11.45
C PRO A 17 9.50 3.93 -10.88
N GLN A 18 9.91 2.99 -11.73
CA GLN A 18 10.11 1.59 -11.37
C GLN A 18 11.61 1.27 -11.22
N PRO A 19 12.00 0.39 -10.27
CA PRO A 19 11.16 -0.26 -9.25
C PRO A 19 10.90 0.64 -8.02
N GLY A 20 9.74 0.48 -7.36
CA GLY A 20 9.39 1.26 -6.16
C GLY A 20 8.30 0.60 -5.30
N LEU A 21 8.42 0.76 -3.97
CA LEU A 21 7.34 0.51 -3.02
C LEU A 21 6.56 1.81 -2.83
N TYR A 22 5.24 1.78 -3.00
CA TYR A 22 4.33 2.90 -2.77
C TYR A 22 3.45 2.55 -1.57
N VAL A 23 3.58 3.30 -0.48
CA VAL A 23 2.73 3.12 0.71
C VAL A 23 1.56 4.09 0.60
N LEU A 24 0.31 3.65 0.78
CA LEU A 24 -0.85 4.53 0.88
C LEU A 24 -1.28 4.59 2.35
N ILE A 25 -1.08 5.73 2.99
CA ILE A 25 -1.44 5.93 4.41
C ILE A 25 -2.74 6.72 4.50
N GLY A 26 -3.61 6.50 5.48
CA GLY A 26 -4.77 7.38 5.69
C GLY A 26 -5.92 6.70 6.43
N PRO A 27 -6.92 7.47 6.91
CA PRO A 27 -8.02 6.94 7.71
C PRO A 27 -8.96 6.05 6.87
N ALA A 28 -9.79 5.24 7.53
CA ALA A 28 -10.85 4.50 6.83
C ALA A 28 -11.74 5.47 6.03
N GLY A 29 -12.14 5.09 4.82
CA GLY A 29 -12.93 5.95 3.93
C GLY A 29 -12.15 7.06 3.20
N SER A 30 -10.83 7.21 3.40
CA SER A 30 -10.02 8.26 2.75
C SER A 30 -9.75 8.07 1.25
N GLY A 31 -10.34 7.06 0.61
CA GLY A 31 -10.17 6.80 -0.83
C GLY A 31 -8.86 6.09 -1.23
N LYS A 32 -8.09 5.53 -0.29
CA LYS A 32 -6.85 4.76 -0.59
C LYS A 32 -7.07 3.69 -1.65
N SER A 33 -8.15 2.92 -1.55
CA SER A 33 -8.43 1.84 -2.51
C SER A 33 -8.79 2.38 -3.89
N SER A 34 -9.36 3.59 -3.96
CA SER A 34 -9.58 4.31 -5.21
C SER A 34 -8.26 4.75 -5.86
N ILE A 35 -7.29 5.20 -5.05
CA ILE A 35 -5.93 5.52 -5.52
C ILE A 35 -5.18 4.25 -5.92
N ALA A 36 -5.25 3.18 -5.13
CA ALA A 36 -4.66 1.89 -5.45
C ALA A 36 -5.21 1.33 -6.78
N ALA A 37 -6.49 1.59 -7.07
CA ALA A 37 -7.14 1.21 -8.31
C ALA A 37 -6.51 1.83 -9.56
N CYS A 38 -5.72 2.90 -9.43
CA CYS A 38 -4.98 3.49 -10.55
C CYS A 38 -3.70 2.70 -10.91
N PHE A 39 -3.24 1.79 -10.06
CA PHE A 39 -2.04 0.96 -10.31
C PHE A 39 -2.43 -0.42 -10.85
N PRO A 40 -1.54 -1.16 -11.55
CA PRO A 40 -1.84 -2.53 -11.99
C PRO A 40 -2.27 -3.45 -10.82
N PRO A 41 -3.26 -4.34 -10.99
CA PRO A 41 -3.71 -5.25 -9.93
C PRO A 41 -2.58 -6.10 -9.34
N ALA A 42 -1.61 -6.51 -10.16
CA ALA A 42 -0.45 -7.29 -9.73
C ALA A 42 0.48 -6.56 -8.76
N TRP A 43 0.38 -5.23 -8.66
CA TRP A 43 1.19 -4.43 -7.74
C TRP A 43 0.50 -4.22 -6.39
N ARG A 44 -0.81 -4.39 -6.33
CA ARG A 44 -1.60 -4.03 -5.14
C ARG A 44 -1.49 -5.11 -4.08
N LEU A 45 -1.17 -4.70 -2.87
CA LEU A 45 -1.08 -5.58 -1.70
C LEU A 45 -1.89 -4.98 -0.55
N SER A 46 -3.09 -5.54 -0.34
CA SER A 46 -4.04 -5.08 0.68
C SER A 46 -4.10 -6.02 1.88
N LEU A 47 -4.04 -5.46 3.08
CA LEU A 47 -4.17 -6.23 4.32
C LEU A 47 -5.62 -6.72 4.54
N ASP A 48 -6.62 -5.96 4.08
CA ASP A 48 -8.03 -6.31 4.20
C ASP A 48 -8.36 -7.54 3.33
N GLU A 49 -7.79 -7.61 2.12
CA GLU A 49 -7.86 -8.82 1.28
C GLU A 49 -7.21 -10.03 1.97
N ARG A 50 -6.10 -9.82 2.70
CA ARG A 50 -5.42 -10.93 3.39
C ARG A 50 -6.23 -11.42 4.58
N ARG A 51 -6.91 -10.55 5.32
CA ARG A 51 -7.86 -10.97 6.38
C ARG A 51 -9.02 -11.77 5.80
N ALA A 52 -9.63 -11.27 4.72
CA ALA A 52 -10.70 -12.01 4.03
C ALA A 52 -10.24 -13.40 3.57
N ARG A 53 -9.00 -13.53 3.07
CA ARG A 53 -8.45 -14.83 2.68
C ARG A 53 -8.22 -15.79 3.84
N VAL A 54 -7.88 -15.28 5.02
CA VAL A 54 -7.55 -16.11 6.19
C VAL A 54 -8.79 -16.51 6.98
N CYS A 55 -9.80 -15.64 7.07
CA CYS A 55 -10.96 -15.83 7.96
C CYS A 55 -12.33 -15.53 7.34
N ASP A 56 -12.40 -15.26 6.03
CA ASP A 56 -13.62 -14.86 5.32
C ASP A 56 -14.24 -13.51 5.77
N ASP A 57 -13.50 -12.71 6.55
CA ASP A 57 -13.89 -11.37 6.99
C ASP A 57 -12.75 -10.35 6.84
N ALA A 58 -12.92 -9.38 5.94
CA ALA A 58 -11.96 -8.31 5.70
C ALA A 58 -11.80 -7.36 6.92
N GLY A 59 -12.81 -7.27 7.77
CA GLY A 59 -12.85 -6.42 8.97
C GLY A 59 -12.31 -7.07 10.24
N SER A 60 -12.07 -8.39 10.23
CA SER A 60 -11.70 -9.17 11.42
C SER A 60 -10.35 -8.75 12.00
N GLN A 61 -10.37 -7.98 13.08
CA GLN A 61 -9.11 -7.55 13.73
C GLN A 61 -8.36 -8.73 14.36
N ASP A 62 -9.07 -9.74 14.84
CA ASP A 62 -8.49 -10.96 15.44
C ASP A 62 -7.61 -11.74 14.47
N SER A 63 -7.92 -11.66 13.17
CA SER A 63 -7.16 -12.33 12.10
C SER A 63 -5.99 -11.49 11.57
N THR A 64 -5.76 -10.30 12.12
CA THR A 64 -4.68 -9.40 11.67
C THR A 64 -3.28 -10.02 11.79
N PRO A 65 -2.92 -10.75 12.87
CA PRO A 65 -1.61 -11.38 12.96
C PRO A 65 -1.33 -12.38 11.83
N ASP A 66 -2.31 -13.24 11.51
CA ASP A 66 -2.19 -14.21 10.42
C ASP A 66 -2.16 -13.54 9.05
N ALA A 67 -3.01 -12.53 8.85
CA ALA A 67 -3.01 -11.72 7.64
C ALA A 67 -1.67 -11.01 7.41
N LEU A 68 -1.03 -10.50 8.47
CA LEU A 68 0.28 -9.85 8.40
C LEU A 68 1.40 -10.84 8.03
N ARG A 69 1.33 -12.10 8.45
CA ARG A 69 2.31 -13.12 8.02
C ARG A 69 2.25 -13.36 6.51
N VAL A 70 1.03 -13.52 5.96
CA VAL A 70 0.82 -13.69 4.52
C VAL A 70 1.24 -12.43 3.75
N PHE A 71 0.86 -11.26 4.27
CA PHE A 71 1.20 -9.97 3.69
C PHE A 71 2.73 -9.77 3.64
N GLY A 72 3.43 -10.02 4.74
CA GLY A 72 4.88 -9.87 4.85
C GLY A 72 5.63 -10.75 3.87
N GLY A 73 5.29 -12.03 3.77
CA GLY A 73 5.95 -12.94 2.83
C GLY A 73 5.79 -12.54 1.35
N ILE A 74 4.63 -11.99 0.97
CA ILE A 74 4.41 -11.48 -0.40
C ILE A 74 5.24 -10.21 -0.60
N LEU A 75 5.21 -9.27 0.36
CA LEU A 75 5.97 -8.03 0.27
C LEU A 75 7.47 -8.30 0.14
N GLU A 76 8.03 -9.15 1.00
CA GLU A 76 9.44 -9.57 0.95
C GLU A 76 9.78 -10.19 -0.41
N GLY A 77 8.92 -11.07 -0.92
CA GLY A 77 9.11 -11.69 -2.23
C GLY A 77 9.09 -10.69 -3.39
N CYS A 78 8.23 -9.68 -3.35
CA CYS A 78 8.20 -8.62 -4.36
C CYS A 78 9.45 -7.74 -4.26
N LEU A 79 9.84 -7.32 -3.05
CA LEU A 79 11.01 -6.47 -2.83
C LEU A 79 12.30 -7.17 -3.25
N ALA A 80 12.48 -8.45 -2.92
CA ALA A 80 13.64 -9.25 -3.33
C ALA A 80 13.78 -9.35 -4.86
N ARG A 81 12.66 -9.29 -5.60
CA ARG A 81 12.62 -9.32 -7.08
C ARG A 81 12.60 -7.92 -7.70
N ARG A 82 12.68 -6.86 -6.90
CA ARG A 82 12.53 -5.46 -7.34
C ARG A 82 11.22 -5.25 -8.11
N LEU A 83 10.13 -5.91 -7.71
CA LEU A 83 8.81 -5.73 -8.31
C LEU A 83 8.10 -4.51 -7.69
N PRO A 84 7.52 -3.62 -8.50
CA PRO A 84 6.74 -2.51 -7.97
C PRO A 84 5.57 -3.00 -7.12
N THR A 85 5.37 -2.40 -5.95
CA THR A 85 4.36 -2.83 -4.99
C THR A 85 3.65 -1.61 -4.39
N VAL A 86 2.33 -1.65 -4.29
CA VAL A 86 1.49 -0.63 -3.66
C VAL A 86 0.84 -1.26 -2.45
N VAL A 87 1.15 -0.76 -1.25
CA VAL A 87 0.59 -1.24 0.01
C VAL A 87 -0.39 -0.25 0.60
N GLU A 88 -1.49 -0.74 1.18
CA GLU A 88 -2.46 0.10 1.89
C GLU A 88 -2.28 -0.04 3.40
N TRP A 89 -2.15 1.09 4.10
CA TRP A 89 -2.06 1.15 5.55
C TRP A 89 -3.15 2.07 6.12
N ARG A 90 -3.82 1.62 7.19
CA ARG A 90 -4.79 2.44 7.95
C ARG A 90 -4.09 3.20 9.09
N SER A 91 -4.00 4.53 8.96
CA SER A 91 -3.51 5.38 10.06
C SER A 91 -4.64 5.73 11.03
N LEU A 92 -4.31 5.87 12.31
CA LEU A 92 -5.23 6.33 13.37
C LEU A 92 -5.23 7.85 13.56
N SER A 93 -4.30 8.57 12.91
CA SER A 93 -4.22 10.03 12.97
C SER A 93 -3.81 10.59 11.60
N SER A 94 -4.51 11.66 11.20
CA SER A 94 -4.35 12.46 9.97
C SER A 94 -4.95 11.91 8.67
N SER A 95 -5.71 12.78 7.99
CA SER A 95 -6.46 12.62 6.73
C SER A 95 -5.60 12.50 5.47
N THR A 96 -4.27 12.54 5.62
CA THR A 96 -3.33 12.71 4.52
C THR A 96 -2.81 11.38 4.01
N VAL A 97 -2.92 11.18 2.69
CA VAL A 97 -2.27 10.06 2.00
C VAL A 97 -0.81 10.39 1.70
N HIS A 98 0.07 9.87 2.55
CA HIS A 98 1.51 9.86 2.28
C HIS A 98 1.83 8.70 1.36
N VAL A 99 2.64 8.99 0.34
CA VAL A 99 3.28 7.96 -0.48
C VAL A 99 4.77 8.18 -0.44
N GLU A 100 5.44 7.26 0.22
CA GLU A 100 6.88 7.22 0.31
C GLU A 100 7.40 6.18 -0.66
N ARG A 101 8.38 6.56 -1.47
CA ARG A 101 9.13 5.62 -2.31
C ARG A 101 10.32 5.12 -1.51
N ILE A 102 10.35 3.83 -1.21
CA ILE A 102 11.57 3.16 -0.76
C ILE A 102 12.30 2.66 -2.00
N PRO A 103 13.49 3.19 -2.34
CA PRO A 103 14.28 2.66 -3.43
C PRO A 103 14.67 1.22 -3.10
N ALA A 104 14.45 0.30 -4.04
CA ALA A 104 15.09 -1.01 -3.95
C ALA A 104 16.61 -0.76 -4.00
N GLY A 105 17.32 -1.07 -2.91
CA GLY A 105 18.78 -0.88 -2.78
C GLY A 105 19.58 -1.46 -3.96
N PRO A 106 20.87 -1.11 -4.10
CA PRO A 106 21.69 -1.39 -5.29
C PRO A 106 21.56 -2.84 -5.79
#